data_AF-A0A920HRD5-F1
#
_entry.id   AF-A0A920HRD5-F1
#
_cell.length_a   1.000
_cell.length_b   1.000
_cell.length_c   1.000
_cell.angle_alpha   90.00
_cell.angle_beta   90.00
_cell.angle_gamma   90.00
#
_symmetry.space_group_name_H-M   'P 1'
#
loop_
_entity.id
_entity.type
_entity.pdbx_description
1 polymer ?
#
loop_
_entity_poly.entity_id
_entity_poly.type
_entity_poly.pdbx_seq_one_letter_code
_entity_poly.pdbx_strand_id
1 'polypeptide(L)'
;MLIEILWFFQNNGESHLFLDRYILFLFNTPMSKSMSYLESNLVKDSRQLSVDKLSKAFELTDSKETSKEEKKILKGIVNFGNVETRQIMCPRVDVFALEANRKFTEIVENLIDKGFSRVPVYNDNLIRLKGIIC
;
A
#
# COMPACT_ATOMS: atom_id res chain seq x y z
N MET A 1 -22.18 -10.03 42.53
CA MET A 1 -22.57 -11.00 41.50
C MET A 1 -21.48 -12.04 41.22
N LEU A 2 -20.24 -11.66 40.88
CA LEU A 2 -19.13 -12.63 40.71
C LEU A 2 -18.57 -13.23 42.02
N ILE A 3 -18.68 -12.52 43.15
CA ILE A 3 -18.16 -12.98 44.46
C ILE A 3 -19.12 -13.96 45.16
N GLU A 4 -20.43 -13.77 45.00
CA GLU A 4 -21.48 -14.69 45.49
C GLU A 4 -21.41 -16.07 44.80
N ILE A 5 -21.09 -16.09 43.51
CA ILE A 5 -20.92 -17.32 42.71
C ILE A 5 -19.68 -18.10 43.18
N LEU A 6 -18.61 -17.40 43.58
CA LEU A 6 -17.40 -18.01 44.14
C LEU A 6 -17.64 -18.64 45.53
N TRP A 7 -18.48 -18.03 46.38
CA TRP A 7 -18.83 -18.59 47.69
C TRP A 7 -19.77 -19.81 47.58
N PHE A 8 -20.63 -19.83 46.55
CA PHE A 8 -21.49 -20.97 46.21
C PHE A 8 -20.69 -22.17 45.65
N PHE A 9 -19.62 -21.91 44.89
CA PHE A 9 -18.73 -22.95 44.34
C PHE A 9 -17.81 -23.61 45.39
N GLN A 10 -17.51 -22.92 46.50
CA GLN A 10 -16.62 -23.44 47.54
C GLN A 10 -17.29 -24.50 48.44
N ASN A 11 -18.63 -24.55 48.51
CA ASN A 11 -19.37 -25.35 49.51
C ASN A 11 -19.95 -26.68 49.03
N ASN A 12 -19.96 -26.99 47.73
CA ASN A 12 -20.57 -28.23 47.22
C ASN A 12 -19.58 -28.99 46.32
N GLY A 13 -18.80 -29.85 46.98
CA GLY A 13 -17.63 -30.51 46.42
C GLY A 13 -17.90 -31.66 45.43
N GLU A 14 -16.89 -31.85 44.59
CA GLU A 14 -16.47 -33.07 43.90
C GLU A 14 -17.32 -33.60 42.72
N SER A 15 -18.66 -33.50 42.71
CA SER A 15 -19.47 -34.05 41.61
C SER A 15 -19.74 -33.07 40.46
N HIS A 16 -19.82 -31.77 40.73
CA HIS A 16 -20.07 -30.72 39.72
C HIS A 16 -18.87 -30.43 38.81
N LEU A 17 -17.65 -30.63 39.31
CA LEU A 17 -16.40 -30.37 38.58
C LEU A 17 -16.25 -31.24 37.32
N PHE A 18 -16.84 -32.44 37.34
CA PHE A 18 -16.77 -33.38 36.23
C PHE A 18 -17.71 -32.96 35.08
N LEU A 19 -18.92 -32.53 35.43
CA LEU A 19 -19.90 -32.00 34.47
C LEU A 19 -19.42 -30.68 33.86
N ASP A 20 -18.84 -29.79 34.66
CA ASP A 20 -18.30 -28.53 34.17
C ASP A 20 -17.13 -28.75 33.20
N ARG A 21 -16.22 -29.68 33.50
CA ARG A 21 -15.13 -30.06 32.59
C ARG A 21 -15.66 -30.62 31.27
N TYR A 22 -16.70 -31.44 31.32
CA TYR A 22 -17.30 -32.08 30.13
C TYR A 22 -17.99 -31.06 29.22
N ILE A 23 -18.77 -30.14 29.80
CA ILE A 23 -19.46 -29.08 29.06
C ILE A 23 -18.46 -28.09 28.44
N LEU A 24 -17.43 -27.71 29.19
CA LEU A 24 -16.38 -26.83 28.67
C LEU A 24 -15.56 -27.46 27.54
N PHE A 25 -15.33 -28.77 27.57
CA PHE A 25 -14.64 -29.49 26.48
C PHE A 25 -15.49 -29.54 25.20
N LEU A 26 -16.80 -29.77 25.34
CA LEU A 26 -17.76 -29.78 24.22
C LEU A 26 -17.84 -28.45 23.49
N PHE A 27 -17.78 -27.32 24.21
CA PHE A 27 -17.86 -25.99 23.60
C PHE A 27 -16.50 -25.44 23.14
N ASN A 28 -15.41 -25.67 23.88
CA ASN A 28 -14.11 -25.10 23.52
C ASN A 28 -13.49 -25.75 22.28
N THR A 29 -13.68 -27.06 22.08
CA THR A 29 -13.07 -27.77 20.95
C THR A 29 -13.58 -27.32 19.57
N PRO A 30 -14.90 -27.10 19.33
CA PRO A 30 -15.36 -26.53 18.07
C PRO A 30 -15.02 -25.04 17.94
N MET A 31 -15.08 -24.26 19.02
CA MET A 31 -14.72 -22.83 18.99
C MET A 31 -13.27 -22.61 18.59
N SER A 32 -12.33 -23.36 19.15
CA SER A 32 -10.90 -23.24 18.83
C SER A 32 -10.61 -23.56 17.36
N LYS A 33 -11.25 -24.62 16.81
CA LYS A 33 -11.12 -24.99 15.39
C LYS A 33 -11.75 -23.94 14.46
N SER A 34 -12.91 -23.40 14.84
CA SER A 34 -13.57 -22.32 14.10
C SER A 34 -12.73 -21.04 14.09
N MET A 35 -12.11 -20.70 15.23
CA MET A 35 -11.25 -19.52 15.36
C MET A 35 -10.01 -19.64 14.47
N SER A 36 -9.36 -20.80 14.47
CA SER A 36 -8.20 -21.07 13.59
C SER A 36 -8.57 -21.01 12.10
N TYR A 37 -9.77 -21.46 11.73
CA TYR A 37 -10.27 -21.34 10.35
C TYR A 37 -10.49 -19.86 9.95
N LEU A 38 -11.06 -19.06 10.86
CA LEU A 38 -11.24 -17.61 10.64
C LEU A 38 -9.89 -16.90 10.47
N GLU A 39 -8.94 -17.18 11.37
CA GLU A 39 -7.60 -16.59 11.36
C GLU A 39 -6.84 -16.91 10.06
N SER A 40 -6.94 -18.14 9.55
CA SER A 40 -6.27 -18.54 8.30
C SER A 40 -6.75 -17.76 7.07
N ASN A 41 -8.03 -17.35 7.05
CA ASN A 41 -8.61 -16.55 5.96
C ASN A 41 -8.31 -15.05 6.15
N LEU A 42 -8.24 -14.57 7.39
CA LEU A 42 -7.94 -13.16 7.72
C LEU A 42 -6.46 -12.81 7.50
N VAL A 43 -5.53 -13.71 7.81
CA VAL A 43 -4.07 -13.52 7.59
C VAL A 43 -3.71 -13.53 6.09
N LYS A 44 -4.60 -14.08 5.24
CA LYS A 44 -4.44 -14.00 3.78
C LYS A 44 -4.78 -12.61 3.23
N ASP A 45 -5.73 -11.90 3.84
CA ASP A 45 -6.18 -10.56 3.43
C ASP A 45 -5.29 -9.44 4.03
N SER A 46 -4.64 -9.66 5.18
CA SER A 46 -3.80 -8.63 5.84
C SER A 46 -2.48 -8.31 5.12
N ARG A 47 -2.00 -9.21 4.24
CA ARG A 47 -0.80 -8.96 3.41
C ARG A 47 -1.08 -8.12 2.17
N GLN A 48 -2.35 -7.90 1.82
CA GLN A 48 -2.78 -6.98 0.76
C GLN A 48 -3.61 -5.85 1.36
N LEU A 49 -2.91 -4.90 2.02
CA LEU A 49 -3.50 -3.59 2.30
C LEU A 49 -3.84 -2.91 0.96
N SER A 50 -5.12 -2.99 0.57
CA SER A 50 -5.61 -2.32 -0.63
C SER A 50 -5.57 -0.80 -0.45
N VAL A 51 -5.12 -0.09 -1.49
CA VAL A 51 -5.11 1.38 -1.59
C VAL A 51 -6.48 1.98 -1.28
N ASP A 52 -7.56 1.26 -1.56
CA ASP A 52 -8.93 1.68 -1.26
C ASP A 52 -9.24 1.67 0.24
N LYS A 53 -8.75 0.65 0.98
CA LYS A 53 -8.92 0.56 2.43
C LYS A 53 -8.15 1.69 3.13
N LEU A 54 -6.95 2.02 2.65
CA LEU A 54 -6.15 3.13 3.15
C LEU A 54 -6.81 4.48 2.84
N SER A 55 -7.29 4.69 1.62
CA SER A 55 -8.01 5.91 1.24
C SER A 55 -9.24 6.13 2.11
N LYS A 56 -10.00 5.07 2.37
CA LYS A 56 -11.20 5.12 3.21
C LYS A 56 -10.89 5.34 4.69
N ALA A 57 -9.80 4.78 5.21
CA ALA A 57 -9.36 5.03 6.58
C ALA A 57 -8.93 6.50 6.77
N PHE A 58 -8.26 7.09 5.77
CA PHE A 58 -7.88 8.51 5.77
C PHE A 58 -9.08 9.46 5.69
N GLU A 59 -10.16 9.09 4.99
CA GLU A 59 -11.40 9.88 4.95
C GLU A 59 -12.17 9.85 6.28
N LEU A 60 -11.98 8.81 7.11
CA LEU A 60 -12.66 8.64 8.39
C LEU A 60 -11.96 9.36 9.55
N THR A 61 -10.64 9.59 9.49
CA THR A 61 -9.88 10.35 10.50
C THR A 61 -10.03 11.86 10.39
N ASP A 62 -10.93 12.34 9.53
CA ASP A 62 -11.00 13.72 9.03
C ASP A 62 -11.65 14.76 9.97
N SER A 63 -11.44 14.67 11.29
CA SER A 63 -12.19 15.53 12.20
C SER A 63 -11.49 16.78 12.71
N LYS A 64 -10.15 16.93 12.70
CA LYS A 64 -9.54 18.10 13.39
C LYS A 64 -8.27 18.79 12.85
N GLU A 65 -7.41 18.20 12.00
CA GLU A 65 -6.06 18.78 11.84
C GLU A 65 -5.48 18.89 10.40
N THR A 66 -6.10 18.32 9.37
CA THR A 66 -5.45 18.20 8.04
C THR A 66 -6.13 19.02 6.94
N SER A 67 -5.39 19.89 6.25
CA SER A 67 -5.89 20.67 5.12
C SER A 67 -6.26 19.78 3.92
N LYS A 68 -7.16 20.26 3.05
CA LYS A 68 -7.54 19.57 1.82
C LYS A 68 -6.35 19.34 0.88
N GLU A 69 -5.38 20.27 0.80
CA GLU A 69 -4.15 20.06 0.01
C GLU A 69 -3.28 18.92 0.56
N GLU A 70 -3.08 18.87 1.87
CA GLU A 70 -2.23 17.86 2.53
C GLU A 70 -2.80 16.45 2.31
N LYS A 71 -4.13 16.31 2.34
CA LYS A 71 -4.81 15.05 2.00
C LYS A 71 -4.57 14.64 0.55
N LYS A 72 -4.59 15.60 -0.38
CA LYS A 72 -4.32 15.32 -1.81
C LYS A 72 -2.90 14.79 -1.99
N ILE A 73 -1.93 15.36 -1.26
CA ILE A 73 -0.54 14.91 -1.28
C ILE A 73 -0.43 13.50 -0.68
N LEU A 74 -1.02 13.25 0.50
CA LEU A 74 -1.00 11.94 1.16
C LEU A 74 -1.64 10.84 0.30
N LYS A 75 -2.78 11.14 -0.35
CA LYS A 75 -3.41 10.24 -1.32
C LYS A 75 -2.51 9.98 -2.52
N GLY A 76 -1.79 11.01 -2.99
CA GLY A 76 -0.77 10.88 -4.02
C GLY A 76 0.39 9.95 -3.63
N ILE A 77 0.86 10.03 -2.38
CA ILE A 77 1.94 9.17 -1.85
C ILE A 77 1.49 7.71 -1.76
N VAL A 78 0.29 7.46 -1.21
CA VAL A 78 -0.26 6.09 -1.13
C VAL A 78 -0.45 5.50 -2.54
N ASN A 79 -0.90 6.32 -3.49
CA ASN A 79 -1.09 5.89 -4.87
C ASN A 79 0.26 5.70 -5.61
N PHE A 80 1.30 6.47 -5.28
CA PHE A 80 2.61 6.40 -5.92
C PHE A 80 3.23 5.00 -5.85
N GLY A 81 3.05 4.27 -4.75
CA GLY A 81 3.57 2.90 -4.61
C GLY A 81 2.89 1.85 -5.51
N ASN A 82 1.70 2.17 -6.03
CA ASN A 82 0.91 1.28 -6.89
C ASN A 82 0.85 1.76 -8.36
N VAL A 83 1.39 2.94 -8.66
CA VAL A 83 1.44 3.50 -10.02
C VAL A 83 2.64 2.94 -10.76
N GLU A 84 2.41 2.41 -11.97
CA GLU A 84 3.48 1.91 -12.82
C GLU A 84 4.20 3.07 -13.52
N THR A 85 5.54 2.96 -13.72
CA THR A 85 6.33 3.96 -14.45
C THR A 85 5.74 4.29 -15.83
N ARG A 86 5.13 3.30 -16.49
CA ARG A 86 4.48 3.46 -17.80
C ARG A 86 3.35 4.50 -17.78
N GLN A 87 2.69 4.69 -16.65
CA GLN A 87 1.55 5.61 -16.50
C GLN A 87 1.98 7.06 -16.35
N ILE A 88 3.23 7.31 -15.92
CA ILE A 88 3.76 8.66 -15.64
C ILE A 88 4.88 9.09 -16.60
N MET A 89 5.52 8.15 -17.29
CA MET A 89 6.63 8.46 -18.19
C MET A 89 6.15 9.16 -19.46
N CYS A 90 7.00 10.01 -20.03
CA CYS A 90 6.74 10.60 -21.34
C CYS A 90 6.79 9.51 -22.43
N PRO A 91 5.77 9.40 -23.30
CA PRO A 91 5.80 8.49 -24.44
C PRO A 91 6.99 8.79 -25.34
N ARG A 92 7.61 7.74 -25.90
CA ARG A 92 8.82 7.87 -26.75
C ARG A 92 8.62 8.77 -27.97
N VAL A 93 7.40 8.83 -28.51
CA VAL A 93 7.06 9.68 -29.66
C VAL A 93 7.15 11.17 -29.35
N ASP A 94 7.00 11.54 -28.08
CA ASP A 94 6.98 12.93 -27.62
C ASP A 94 8.35 13.37 -27.06
N VAL A 95 9.34 12.48 -27.01
CA VAL A 95 10.67 12.78 -26.49
C VAL A 95 11.47 13.57 -27.52
N PHE A 96 11.89 14.77 -27.13
CA PHE A 96 12.89 15.53 -27.87
C PHE A 96 14.28 14.94 -27.60
N ALA A 97 14.97 14.49 -28.64
CA ALA A 97 16.31 13.91 -28.56
C ALA A 97 17.22 14.53 -29.63
N LEU A 98 18.51 14.62 -29.32
CA LEU A 98 19.52 15.21 -30.20
C LEU A 98 20.37 14.11 -30.86
N GLU A 99 20.69 14.31 -32.13
CA GLU A 99 21.59 13.43 -32.87
C GLU A 99 23.05 13.82 -32.63
N ALA A 100 23.89 12.82 -32.33
CA ALA A 100 25.30 13.04 -31.98
C ALA A 100 26.14 13.69 -33.10
N ASN A 101 25.70 13.64 -34.36
CA ASN A 101 26.43 14.15 -35.52
C ASN A 101 25.96 15.54 -35.99
N ARG A 102 25.04 16.19 -35.27
CA ARG A 102 24.60 17.55 -35.62
C ARG A 102 25.62 18.61 -35.23
N LYS A 103 25.60 19.72 -35.96
CA LYS A 103 26.46 20.88 -35.68
C LYS A 103 26.09 21.49 -34.33
N PHE A 104 27.11 21.89 -33.58
CA PHE A 104 26.94 22.49 -32.25
C PHE A 104 26.05 23.74 -32.26
N THR A 105 26.21 24.61 -33.25
CA THR A 105 25.43 25.86 -33.36
C THR A 105 23.93 25.59 -33.47
N GLU A 106 23.53 24.63 -34.29
CA GLU A 106 22.11 24.23 -34.45
C GLU A 106 21.58 23.57 -33.17
N ILE A 107 22.40 22.82 -32.44
CA ILE A 107 22.00 22.18 -31.18
C ILE A 107 21.65 23.24 -30.12
N VAL A 108 22.48 24.28 -30.00
CA VAL A 108 22.27 25.35 -29.01
C VAL A 108 20.99 26.14 -29.29
N GLU A 109 20.73 26.49 -30.55
CA GLU A 109 19.50 27.18 -30.94
C GLU A 109 18.26 26.33 -30.61
N ASN A 110 18.28 25.04 -30.95
CA ASN A 110 17.17 24.12 -30.67
C ASN A 110 16.96 23.87 -29.17
N LEU A 111 18.03 23.88 -28.36
CA LEU A 111 17.93 23.71 -26.91
C LEU A 111 17.29 24.92 -26.23
N ILE A 112 17.66 26.13 -26.67
CA ILE A 112 17.11 27.37 -26.13
C ILE A 112 15.61 27.49 -26.47
N ASP A 113 15.22 27.15 -27.69
CA ASP A 113 13.83 27.20 -28.13
C ASP A 113 12.93 26.20 -27.37
N LYS A 114 13.46 25.01 -27.07
CA LYS A 114 12.73 23.94 -26.37
C LYS A 114 12.73 24.09 -24.84
N GLY A 115 13.75 24.72 -24.26
CA GLY A 115 13.85 24.98 -22.82
C GLY A 115 14.03 23.75 -21.92
N PHE A 116 14.49 22.60 -22.45
CA PHE A 116 14.73 21.40 -21.66
C PHE A 116 16.11 21.41 -20.99
N SER A 117 16.16 21.11 -19.69
CA SER A 117 17.43 21.00 -18.96
C SER A 117 18.16 19.68 -19.20
N ARG A 118 17.46 18.61 -19.61
CA ARG A 118 18.07 17.30 -19.83
C ARG A 118 17.59 16.73 -21.15
N VAL A 119 18.50 16.54 -22.08
CA VAL A 119 18.16 16.06 -23.42
C VAL A 119 18.98 14.82 -23.77
N PRO A 120 18.33 13.69 -24.08
CA PRO A 120 19.02 12.47 -24.49
C PRO A 120 19.67 12.65 -25.87
N VAL A 121 20.88 12.12 -26.01
CA VAL A 121 21.64 12.11 -27.26
C VAL A 121 21.67 10.69 -27.81
N TYR A 122 21.25 10.52 -29.06
CA TYR A 122 21.25 9.24 -29.76
C TYR A 122 22.27 9.22 -30.90
N ASN A 123 22.65 8.02 -31.31
CA ASN A 123 23.48 7.80 -32.50
C ASN A 123 22.76 6.86 -33.46
N ASP A 124 22.55 7.30 -34.70
CA ASP A 124 21.83 6.66 -35.81
C ASP A 124 20.35 6.33 -35.53
N ASN A 125 20.05 5.73 -34.39
CA ASN A 125 18.74 5.24 -33.97
C ASN A 125 18.39 5.76 -32.57
N LEU A 126 17.15 6.22 -32.40
CA LEU A 126 16.58 6.66 -31.11
C LEU A 126 16.54 5.56 -30.03
N ILE A 127 16.83 4.31 -30.36
CA ILE A 127 16.96 3.18 -29.41
C ILE A 127 18.34 3.21 -28.75
N ARG A 128 19.38 3.66 -29.48
CA ARG A 128 20.76 3.65 -29.04
C ARG A 128 21.14 5.03 -28.50
N LEU A 129 20.81 5.25 -27.24
CA LEU A 129 21.24 6.44 -26.51
C LEU A 129 22.73 6.35 -26.17
N LYS A 130 23.48 7.40 -26.50
CA LYS A 130 24.89 7.55 -26.10
C LYS A 130 25.05 8.22 -24.74
N GLY A 131 24.12 9.11 -24.37
CA GLY A 131 24.20 9.87 -23.13
C GLY A 131 23.10 10.91 -23.00
N ILE A 132 23.27 11.81 -22.02
CA ILE A 132 22.37 12.93 -21.71
C ILE A 132 23.21 14.21 -21.65
N ILE A 133 22.69 15.29 -22.22
CA ILE A 133 23.22 16.64 -22.05
C ILE A 133 22.45 17.32 -20.92
N CYS A 134 23.18 17.93 -19.97
CA CYS A 134 22.66 18.67 -18.82
C CYS A 134 23.18 20.12 -18.86
#